data_AF-K9UQD6-F1
#
_entry.id   AF-K9UQD6-F1
#
_cell.length_a   1.000
_cell.length_b   1.000
_cell.length_c   1.000
_cell.angle_alpha   90.00
_cell.angle_beta   90.00
_cell.angle_gamma   90.00
#
_symmetry.space_group_name_H-M   'P 1'
#
loop_
_entity.id
_entity.type
_entity.pdbx_description
1 polymer ?
#
loop_
_entity_poly.entity_id
_entity_poly.type
_entity_poly.pdbx_seq_one_letter_code
_entity_poly.pdbx_strand_id
1 'polypeptide(L)'
;MNDSQIQAQAYSYFLAEAPELLHVIEQEILTLPNEHTTAKVHNLMRALHTLKGAAANVGLTTIERIAHNFEDVTRVFYDLDVEIDVSIQTLLLDGYSGLSECLTAHVATGESREIDESAIVERMTATIEQLKEKLGDWSETEIALPTAIELGFDIVASIFETTIQEQIDEVVTTIATHDPDLITQCLHSVADICISLAESFELPGFLAINQAILAAITNHPDRVSDIALLALIDLQQAQSDVLAGDRTIGGTISPALEKLAQSTALASDRILVDTAAPDLDRLAENSETWADIPQADLSIETEVIDPREAELKEFQAFLISDRFRKRNQFSTDNQHLFDRIVRLCWDWFRHEIQALPAQLNLEILVMTEGLTDLDYIHHWIGLLLKALSPSSDRDSLYLYRQCCIYQVVFAVAKYLAGTEPHPQLTPEFLTELRLGLQTTVNTYKQGSPVTANERGWIDRIILPHHWLKNSEPNPSEDLLLTEIWGQLDFGKNH
;
A
#
# COMPACT_ATOMS: atom_id res chain seq x y z
N MET A 1 -16.06 -13.57 -31.19
CA MET A 1 -15.53 -12.30 -31.75
C MET A 1 -14.60 -12.66 -32.88
N ASN A 2 -14.68 -11.99 -34.03
CA ASN A 2 -13.74 -12.21 -35.13
C ASN A 2 -12.38 -11.55 -34.80
N ASP A 3 -11.26 -12.16 -35.20
CA ASP A 3 -9.90 -11.63 -34.94
C ASP A 3 -9.71 -10.18 -35.39
N SER A 4 -10.37 -9.77 -36.48
CA SER A 4 -10.37 -8.39 -36.97
C SER A 4 -11.01 -7.38 -36.01
N GLN A 5 -12.03 -7.79 -35.22
CA GLN A 5 -12.64 -6.92 -34.21
C GLN A 5 -11.75 -6.79 -32.97
N ILE A 6 -11.05 -7.87 -32.60
CA ILE A 6 -10.08 -7.87 -31.49
C ILE A 6 -8.90 -6.94 -31.82
N GLN A 7 -8.40 -7.01 -33.06
CA GLN A 7 -7.30 -6.16 -33.52
C GLN A 7 -7.69 -4.68 -33.60
N ALA A 8 -8.89 -4.36 -34.09
CA ALA A 8 -9.39 -2.98 -34.11
C ALA A 8 -9.58 -2.41 -32.70
N GLN A 9 -10.03 -3.23 -31.75
CA GLN A 9 -10.20 -2.84 -30.35
C GLN A 9 -8.84 -2.58 -29.67
N ALA A 10 -7.86 -3.48 -29.86
CA ALA A 10 -6.51 -3.31 -29.35
C ALA A 10 -5.84 -2.04 -29.89
N TYR A 11 -6.02 -1.77 -31.19
CA TYR A 11 -5.54 -0.54 -31.82
C TYR A 11 -6.17 0.72 -31.22
N SER A 12 -7.48 0.70 -30.97
CA SER A 12 -8.16 1.81 -30.29
C SER A 12 -7.65 2.05 -28.86
N TYR A 13 -7.26 0.99 -28.13
CA TYR A 13 -6.64 1.16 -26.80
C TYR A 13 -5.28 1.77 -26.86
N PHE A 14 -4.45 1.26 -27.76
CA PHE A 14 -3.13 1.81 -27.96
C PHE A 14 -3.20 3.32 -28.24
N LEU A 15 -4.11 3.76 -29.13
CA LEU A 15 -4.24 5.20 -29.43
C LEU A 15 -4.76 6.04 -28.25
N ALA A 16 -5.45 5.45 -27.29
CA ALA A 16 -5.90 6.14 -26.08
C ALA A 16 -4.81 6.21 -24.99
N GLU A 17 -3.99 5.17 -24.85
CA GLU A 17 -2.96 5.05 -23.80
C GLU A 17 -1.61 5.66 -24.21
N ALA A 18 -1.21 5.52 -25.48
CA ALA A 18 0.09 5.97 -25.95
C ALA A 18 0.38 7.47 -25.71
N PRO A 19 -0.60 8.40 -25.81
CA PRO A 19 -0.38 9.81 -25.47
C PRO A 19 0.05 10.04 -24.01
N GLU A 20 -0.56 9.31 -23.06
CA GLU A 20 -0.22 9.40 -21.63
C GLU A 20 1.18 8.84 -21.36
N LEU A 21 1.52 7.71 -21.99
CA LEU A 21 2.87 7.14 -21.90
C LEU A 21 3.92 8.09 -22.47
N LEU A 22 3.64 8.74 -23.60
CA LEU A 22 4.52 9.75 -24.17
C LEU A 22 4.67 10.96 -23.26
N HIS A 23 3.59 11.40 -22.61
CA HIS A 23 3.67 12.48 -21.64
C HIS A 23 4.60 12.14 -20.47
N VAL A 24 4.48 10.93 -19.91
CA VAL A 24 5.40 10.45 -18.85
C VAL A 24 6.84 10.43 -19.36
N ILE A 25 7.09 9.84 -20.54
CA ILE A 25 8.43 9.77 -21.14
C ILE A 25 9.04 11.17 -21.29
N GLU A 26 8.27 12.14 -21.79
CA GLU A 26 8.71 13.53 -21.93
C GLU A 26 9.08 14.15 -20.59
N GLN A 27 8.20 14.08 -19.60
CA GLN A 27 8.42 14.67 -18.28
C GLN A 27 9.65 14.07 -17.58
N GLU A 28 9.83 12.75 -17.67
CA GLU A 28 10.99 12.11 -17.09
C GLU A 28 12.28 12.54 -17.79
N ILE A 29 12.32 12.58 -19.12
CA ILE A 29 13.50 13.06 -19.88
C ILE A 29 13.83 14.53 -19.55
N LEU A 30 12.82 15.40 -19.43
CA LEU A 30 13.02 16.82 -19.15
C LEU A 30 13.63 17.08 -17.76
N THR A 31 13.25 16.27 -16.78
CA THR A 31 13.68 16.44 -15.38
C THR A 31 14.91 15.61 -15.02
N LEU A 32 15.25 14.60 -15.83
CA LEU A 32 16.33 13.64 -15.56
C LEU A 32 17.69 14.27 -15.22
N PRO A 33 18.19 15.33 -15.89
CA PRO A 33 19.47 15.95 -15.53
C PRO A 33 19.50 16.59 -14.14
N ASN A 34 18.34 17.05 -13.64
CA ASN A 34 18.23 17.72 -12.35
C ASN A 34 17.84 16.74 -11.21
N GLU A 35 17.23 15.60 -11.56
CA GLU A 35 16.66 14.62 -10.63
C GLU A 35 17.09 13.18 -10.97
N HIS A 36 18.39 12.95 -11.15
CA HIS A 36 18.92 11.64 -11.54
C HIS A 36 18.87 10.64 -10.37
N THR A 37 17.75 9.96 -10.21
CA THR A 37 17.53 8.94 -9.17
C THR A 37 17.13 7.60 -9.79
N THR A 38 17.44 6.50 -9.09
CA THR A 38 17.07 5.14 -9.50
C THR A 38 15.57 4.99 -9.77
N ALA A 39 14.72 5.61 -8.94
CA ALA A 39 13.27 5.59 -9.11
C ALA A 39 12.81 6.29 -10.40
N LYS A 40 13.38 7.46 -10.70
CA LYS A 40 13.08 8.24 -11.90
C LYS A 40 13.50 7.50 -13.18
N VAL A 41 14.72 6.97 -13.20
CA VAL A 41 15.23 6.13 -14.30
C VAL A 41 14.34 4.90 -14.49
N HIS A 42 13.90 4.27 -13.40
CA HIS A 42 13.01 3.10 -13.45
C HIS A 42 11.62 3.45 -14.01
N ASN A 43 11.07 4.62 -13.70
CA ASN A 43 9.78 5.07 -14.24
C ASN A 43 9.86 5.30 -15.75
N LEU A 44 10.92 5.99 -16.22
CA LEU A 44 11.17 6.22 -17.64
C LEU A 44 11.32 4.90 -18.42
N MET A 45 12.13 3.96 -17.90
CA MET A 45 12.31 2.64 -18.50
C MET A 45 10.97 1.88 -18.60
N ARG A 46 10.14 1.92 -17.55
CA ARG A 46 8.81 1.28 -17.54
C ARG A 46 7.86 1.89 -18.57
N ALA A 47 7.82 3.21 -18.70
CA ALA A 47 6.96 3.87 -19.69
C ALA A 47 7.31 3.46 -21.12
N LEU A 48 8.62 3.42 -21.44
CA LEU A 48 9.13 2.94 -22.74
C LEU A 48 8.83 1.45 -22.96
N HIS A 49 9.01 0.60 -21.94
CA HIS A 49 8.72 -0.82 -22.02
C HIS A 49 7.22 -1.09 -22.29
N THR A 50 6.34 -0.37 -21.60
CA THR A 50 4.88 -0.46 -21.83
C THR A 50 4.54 0.00 -23.24
N LEU A 51 5.08 1.14 -23.69
CA LEU A 51 4.84 1.65 -25.04
C LEU A 51 5.32 0.68 -26.12
N LYS A 52 6.49 0.06 -25.95
CA LYS A 52 7.02 -0.99 -26.82
C LYS A 52 6.06 -2.17 -26.92
N GLY A 53 5.63 -2.71 -25.76
CA GLY A 53 4.72 -3.86 -25.72
C GLY A 53 3.36 -3.56 -26.35
N ALA A 54 2.81 -2.37 -26.07
CA ALA A 54 1.55 -1.92 -26.64
C ALA A 54 1.64 -1.75 -28.16
N ALA A 55 2.71 -1.12 -28.67
CA ALA A 55 2.96 -0.95 -30.11
C ALA A 55 3.14 -2.29 -30.83
N ALA A 56 3.88 -3.24 -30.24
CA ALA A 56 4.06 -4.58 -30.80
C ALA A 56 2.72 -5.34 -30.93
N ASN A 57 1.86 -5.24 -29.91
CA ASN A 57 0.55 -5.89 -29.90
C ASN A 57 -0.38 -5.40 -31.03
N VAL A 58 -0.24 -4.14 -31.44
CA VAL A 58 -1.04 -3.55 -32.52
C VAL A 58 -0.32 -3.50 -33.88
N GLY A 59 0.90 -4.04 -33.97
CA GLY A 59 1.68 -4.13 -35.20
C GLY A 59 2.36 -2.83 -35.65
N LEU A 60 2.52 -1.85 -34.76
CA LEU A 60 3.19 -0.59 -35.05
C LEU A 60 4.71 -0.70 -34.85
N THR A 61 5.34 -1.44 -35.77
CA THR A 61 6.75 -1.85 -35.69
C THR A 61 7.75 -0.68 -35.60
N THR A 62 7.45 0.47 -36.21
CA THR A 62 8.31 1.66 -36.11
C THR A 62 8.34 2.21 -34.69
N ILE A 63 7.18 2.34 -34.03
CA ILE A 63 7.08 2.79 -32.64
C ILE A 63 7.72 1.76 -31.70
N GLU A 64 7.44 0.48 -31.90
CA GLU A 64 8.05 -0.62 -31.13
C GLU A 64 9.58 -0.53 -31.15
N ARG A 65 10.18 -0.41 -32.34
CA ARG A 65 11.64 -0.37 -32.49
C ARG A 65 12.26 0.86 -31.84
N ILE A 66 11.65 2.04 -31.99
CA ILE A 66 12.15 3.26 -31.34
C ILE A 66 12.06 3.10 -29.82
N ALA A 67 10.90 2.69 -29.29
CA ALA A 67 10.70 2.52 -27.85
C ALA A 67 11.68 1.50 -27.25
N HIS A 68 11.95 0.40 -27.96
CA HIS A 68 12.94 -0.60 -27.53
C HIS A 68 14.35 -0.03 -27.44
N ASN A 69 14.82 0.68 -28.46
CA ASN A 69 16.16 1.27 -28.44
C ASN A 69 16.32 2.27 -27.29
N PHE A 70 15.30 3.09 -27.04
CA PHE A 70 15.33 4.04 -25.93
C PHE A 70 15.18 3.36 -24.56
N GLU A 71 14.39 2.29 -24.44
CA GLU A 71 14.36 1.45 -23.23
C GLU A 71 15.76 0.93 -22.91
N ASP A 72 16.50 0.45 -23.91
CA ASP A 72 17.86 -0.06 -23.71
C ASP A 72 18.84 1.05 -23.28
N VAL A 73 18.78 2.23 -23.91
CA VAL A 73 19.57 3.41 -23.50
C VAL A 73 19.32 3.75 -22.03
N THR A 74 18.06 3.72 -21.58
CA THR A 74 17.72 4.14 -20.21
C THR A 74 18.34 3.28 -19.13
N ARG A 75 18.72 2.04 -19.45
CA ARG A 75 19.41 1.17 -18.48
C ARG A 75 20.78 1.72 -18.10
N VAL A 76 21.46 2.45 -18.98
CA VAL A 76 22.75 3.09 -18.68
C VAL A 76 22.62 4.06 -17.51
N PHE A 77 21.49 4.74 -17.39
CA PHE A 77 21.26 5.73 -16.33
C PHE A 77 20.99 5.10 -14.95
N TYR A 78 20.97 3.77 -14.80
CA TYR A 78 20.98 3.18 -13.45
C TYR A 78 22.32 3.39 -12.75
N ASP A 79 23.39 3.65 -13.51
CA ASP A 79 24.60 4.26 -12.96
C ASP A 79 24.38 5.75 -12.75
N LEU A 80 24.24 6.15 -11.49
CA LEU A 80 23.97 7.54 -11.10
C LEU A 80 25.20 8.45 -11.23
N ASP A 81 26.38 7.88 -11.53
CA ASP A 81 27.60 8.66 -11.82
C ASP A 81 27.64 9.13 -13.29
N VAL A 82 26.73 8.65 -14.15
CA VAL A 82 26.62 9.09 -15.55
C VAL A 82 26.06 10.51 -15.61
N GLU A 83 26.87 11.45 -16.09
CA GLU A 83 26.45 12.83 -16.29
C GLU A 83 25.53 12.97 -17.51
N ILE A 84 24.29 13.41 -17.28
CA ILE A 84 23.29 13.62 -18.34
C ILE A 84 23.36 15.08 -18.79
N ASP A 85 24.32 15.36 -19.68
CA ASP A 85 24.50 16.70 -20.23
C ASP A 85 23.34 17.12 -21.17
N VAL A 86 23.31 18.41 -21.54
CA VAL A 86 22.31 18.97 -22.46
C VAL A 86 22.29 18.24 -23.81
N SER A 87 23.43 17.71 -24.25
CA SER A 87 23.53 17.01 -25.53
C SER A 87 22.86 15.63 -25.46
N ILE A 88 23.06 14.87 -24.39
CA ILE A 88 22.38 13.59 -24.14
C ILE A 88 20.88 13.83 -23.98
N GLN A 89 20.49 14.83 -23.18
CA GLN A 89 19.07 15.17 -23.01
C GLN A 89 18.40 15.54 -24.33
N THR A 90 19.07 16.31 -25.19
CA THR A 90 18.56 16.67 -26.53
C THR A 90 18.35 15.42 -27.39
N LEU A 91 19.29 14.47 -27.38
CA LEU A 91 19.16 13.21 -28.13
C LEU A 91 18.00 12.34 -27.60
N LEU A 92 17.76 12.33 -26.29
CA LEU A 92 16.60 11.67 -25.68
C LEU A 92 15.28 12.32 -26.12
N LEU A 93 15.23 13.66 -26.16
CA LEU A 93 14.07 14.42 -26.65
C LEU A 93 13.83 14.25 -28.15
N ASP A 94 14.88 14.07 -28.96
CA ASP A 94 14.75 13.71 -30.37
C ASP A 94 14.09 12.33 -30.52
N GLY A 95 14.45 11.39 -29.65
CA GLY A 95 13.80 10.08 -29.51
C GLY A 95 12.30 10.16 -29.24
N TYR A 96 11.95 10.92 -28.20
CA TYR A 96 10.56 11.24 -27.87
C TYR A 96 9.82 11.87 -29.07
N SER A 97 10.45 12.84 -29.75
CA SER A 97 9.88 13.50 -30.92
C SER A 97 9.59 12.49 -32.05
N GLY A 98 10.49 11.54 -32.28
CA GLY A 98 10.26 10.45 -33.24
C GLY A 98 9.05 9.57 -32.88
N LEU A 99 8.89 9.21 -31.60
CA LEU A 99 7.73 8.46 -31.13
C LEU A 99 6.42 9.26 -31.30
N SER A 100 6.45 10.56 -30.94
CA SER A 100 5.30 11.46 -31.02
C SER A 100 4.85 11.72 -32.45
N GLU A 101 5.80 11.92 -33.38
CA GLU A 101 5.52 12.05 -34.82
C GLU A 101 4.85 10.79 -35.37
N CYS A 102 5.39 9.60 -35.06
CA CYS A 102 4.78 8.33 -35.46
C CYS A 102 3.36 8.18 -34.91
N LEU A 103 3.14 8.45 -33.61
CA LEU A 103 1.82 8.33 -33.01
C LEU A 103 0.82 9.31 -33.63
N THR A 104 1.23 10.55 -33.87
CA THR A 104 0.37 11.59 -34.47
C THR A 104 -0.10 11.20 -35.88
N ALA A 105 0.72 10.49 -36.64
CA ALA A 105 0.35 9.91 -37.94
C ALA A 105 -0.91 9.04 -37.88
N HIS A 106 -1.06 8.30 -36.78
CA HIS A 106 -2.13 7.35 -36.57
C HIS A 106 -3.41 7.96 -35.96
N VAL A 107 -3.29 9.13 -35.30
CA VAL A 107 -4.41 9.84 -34.65
C VAL A 107 -5.14 10.79 -35.61
N ALA A 108 -4.45 11.33 -36.62
CA ALA A 108 -5.02 12.26 -37.60
C ALA A 108 -5.91 11.54 -38.65
N THR A 109 -7.05 10.98 -38.22
CA THR A 109 -8.06 10.38 -39.09
C THR A 109 -8.79 11.46 -39.89
N GLY A 110 -8.31 11.75 -41.11
CA GLY A 110 -9.04 12.58 -42.09
C GLY A 110 -8.21 12.99 -43.31
N GLU A 111 -6.93 13.24 -43.11
CA GLU A 111 -5.94 13.44 -44.16
C GLU A 111 -4.71 12.66 -43.73
N SER A 112 -4.44 11.50 -44.33
CA SER A 112 -3.17 10.82 -44.16
C SER A 112 -2.06 11.78 -44.59
N ARG A 113 -1.46 12.51 -43.64
CA ARG A 113 -0.11 13.00 -43.84
C ARG A 113 0.72 11.75 -44.01
N GLU A 114 1.14 11.47 -45.23
CA GLU A 114 2.17 10.46 -45.51
C GLU A 114 3.41 10.92 -44.74
N ILE A 115 3.59 10.37 -43.54
CA ILE A 115 4.83 10.55 -42.80
C ILE A 115 5.83 9.60 -43.44
N ASP A 116 6.99 10.14 -43.79
CA ASP A 116 8.10 9.33 -44.27
C ASP A 116 8.69 8.55 -43.08
N GLU A 117 8.10 7.39 -42.79
CA GLU A 117 8.60 6.48 -41.76
C GLU A 117 10.07 6.11 -41.98
N SER A 118 10.54 6.05 -43.24
CA SER A 118 11.95 5.79 -43.55
C SER A 118 12.84 6.90 -43.02
N ALA A 119 12.46 8.16 -43.24
CA ALA A 119 13.19 9.31 -42.73
C ALA A 119 13.24 9.34 -41.19
N ILE A 120 12.13 9.00 -40.51
CA ILE A 120 12.11 8.90 -39.04
C ILE A 120 13.07 7.81 -38.58
N VAL A 121 13.03 6.64 -39.18
CA VAL A 121 13.87 5.51 -38.83
C VAL A 121 15.36 5.83 -39.03
N GLU A 122 15.71 6.46 -40.14
CA GLU A 122 17.07 6.91 -40.41
C GLU A 122 17.55 7.92 -39.36
N ARG A 123 16.71 8.92 -39.03
CA ARG A 123 17.00 9.89 -37.96
C ARG A 123 17.20 9.20 -36.62
N MET A 124 16.29 8.30 -36.21
CA MET A 124 16.37 7.59 -34.94
C MET A 124 17.59 6.67 -34.87
N THR A 125 17.97 6.05 -35.98
CA THR A 125 19.21 5.27 -36.06
C THR A 125 20.44 6.17 -35.82
N ALA A 126 20.48 7.36 -36.44
CA ALA A 126 21.55 8.33 -36.22
C ALA A 126 21.56 8.90 -34.78
N THR A 127 20.40 9.09 -34.16
CA THR A 127 20.29 9.50 -32.75
C THR A 127 20.87 8.43 -31.83
N ILE A 128 20.55 7.15 -32.05
CA ILE A 128 21.09 6.04 -31.27
C ILE A 128 22.61 5.93 -31.43
N GLU A 129 23.13 6.10 -32.64
CA GLU A 129 24.59 6.06 -32.85
C GLU A 129 25.30 7.17 -32.07
N GLN A 130 24.77 8.39 -32.07
CA GLN A 130 25.31 9.50 -31.28
C GLN A 130 25.21 9.25 -29.77
N LEU A 131 24.15 8.60 -29.30
CA LEU A 131 24.03 8.18 -27.89
C LEU A 131 25.09 7.12 -27.56
N LYS A 132 25.34 6.15 -28.44
CA LYS A 132 26.40 5.13 -28.26
C LYS A 132 27.80 5.74 -28.21
N GLU A 133 28.08 6.71 -29.07
CA GLU A 133 29.36 7.44 -29.04
C GLU A 133 29.59 8.16 -27.70
N LYS A 134 28.52 8.62 -27.05
CA LYS A 134 28.59 9.39 -25.78
C LYS A 134 28.56 8.52 -24.54
N LEU A 135 27.70 7.50 -24.51
CA LEU A 135 27.41 6.67 -23.34
C LEU A 135 28.14 5.32 -23.37
N GLY A 136 28.83 5.00 -24.47
CA GLY A 136 29.36 3.66 -24.73
C GLY A 136 28.30 2.73 -25.31
N ASP A 137 28.73 1.57 -25.84
CA ASP A 137 27.80 0.60 -26.41
C ASP A 137 27.16 -0.27 -25.31
N TRP A 138 25.89 -0.03 -25.01
CA TRP A 138 25.12 -0.77 -24.02
C TRP A 138 24.50 -2.08 -24.56
N SER A 139 24.62 -2.37 -25.87
CA SER A 139 23.96 -3.53 -26.52
C SER A 139 24.38 -4.88 -25.93
N GLU A 140 25.59 -4.97 -25.39
CA GLU A 140 26.20 -6.22 -24.88
C GLU A 140 26.35 -6.22 -23.36
N THR A 141 25.92 -5.16 -22.68
CA THR A 141 26.15 -4.99 -21.23
C THR A 141 24.91 -5.43 -20.46
N GLU A 142 25.03 -6.48 -19.65
CA GLU A 142 23.96 -6.92 -18.74
C GLU A 142 23.91 -5.96 -17.53
N ILE A 143 23.11 -4.90 -17.65
CA ILE A 143 22.93 -3.93 -16.56
C ILE A 143 21.90 -4.48 -15.58
N ALA A 144 22.36 -4.76 -14.35
CA ALA A 144 21.49 -5.26 -13.29
C ALA A 144 20.39 -4.24 -12.96
N LEU A 145 19.13 -4.68 -12.99
CA LEU A 145 18.00 -3.86 -12.56
C LEU A 145 18.03 -3.67 -11.04
N PRO A 146 17.64 -2.49 -10.54
CA PRO A 146 17.65 -2.21 -9.10
C PRO A 146 16.66 -3.09 -8.33
N THR A 147 17.06 -3.45 -7.12
CA THR A 147 16.26 -4.21 -6.17
C THR A 147 15.17 -3.34 -5.53
N ALA A 148 14.14 -3.96 -4.93
CA ALA A 148 13.07 -3.21 -4.25
C ALA A 148 13.60 -2.30 -3.13
N ILE A 149 14.71 -2.67 -2.49
CA ILE A 149 15.36 -1.88 -1.44
C ILE A 149 16.04 -0.64 -2.04
N GLU A 150 16.74 -0.78 -3.18
CA GLU A 150 17.36 0.33 -3.92
C GLU A 150 16.33 1.27 -4.56
N LEU A 151 15.10 0.78 -4.76
CA LEU A 151 13.92 1.57 -5.15
C LEU A 151 13.21 2.23 -3.95
N GLY A 152 13.74 2.11 -2.73
CA GLY A 152 13.21 2.76 -1.53
C GLY A 152 12.14 1.98 -0.75
N PHE A 153 11.93 0.68 -1.02
CA PHE A 153 10.93 -0.15 -0.32
C PHE A 153 11.56 -1.08 0.72
N ASP A 154 11.76 -0.58 1.96
CA ASP A 154 12.20 -1.39 3.10
C ASP A 154 11.01 -2.00 3.85
N ILE A 155 10.67 -3.23 3.46
CA ILE A 155 9.54 -4.00 4.03
C ILE A 155 9.78 -4.34 5.51
N VAL A 156 11.03 -4.58 5.91
CA VAL A 156 11.37 -4.91 7.30
C VAL A 156 11.16 -3.69 8.18
N ALA A 157 11.63 -2.51 7.75
CA ALA A 157 11.35 -1.25 8.43
C ALA A 157 9.85 -1.01 8.56
N SER A 158 9.08 -1.16 7.47
CA SER A 158 7.63 -0.94 7.46
C SER A 158 6.88 -1.82 8.46
N ILE A 159 7.26 -3.09 8.60
CA ILE A 159 6.63 -4.04 9.54
C ILE A 159 6.96 -3.70 10.99
N PHE A 160 8.21 -3.30 11.27
CA PHE A 160 8.58 -2.88 12.62
C PHE A 160 7.94 -1.53 13.00
N GLU A 161 7.74 -0.66 12.03
CA GLU A 161 7.11 0.65 12.22
C GLU A 161 5.58 0.55 12.41
N THR A 162 4.94 -0.49 11.87
CA THR A 162 3.47 -0.68 11.92
C THR A 162 3.11 -1.84 12.82
N THR A 163 3.31 -3.07 12.36
CA THR A 163 2.87 -4.31 13.04
C THR A 163 3.49 -4.46 14.42
N ILE A 164 4.81 -4.29 14.56
CA ILE A 164 5.46 -4.43 15.87
C ILE A 164 5.06 -3.29 16.82
N GLN A 165 4.81 -2.08 16.29
CA GLN A 165 4.29 -0.97 17.09
C GLN A 165 2.90 -1.29 17.67
N GLU A 166 2.02 -1.88 16.87
CA GLU A 166 0.69 -2.28 17.34
C GLU A 166 0.76 -3.34 18.44
N GLN A 167 1.68 -4.31 18.32
CA GLN A 167 1.91 -5.31 19.36
C GLN A 167 2.41 -4.67 20.66
N ILE A 168 3.35 -3.73 20.55
CA ILE A 168 3.86 -2.95 21.69
C ILE A 168 2.71 -2.17 22.36
N ASP A 169 1.86 -1.50 21.58
CA ASP A 169 0.73 -0.72 22.09
C ASP A 169 -0.33 -1.62 22.78
N GLU A 170 -0.54 -2.83 22.27
CA GLU A 170 -1.42 -3.84 22.88
C GLU A 170 -0.88 -4.28 24.25
N VAL A 171 0.42 -4.54 24.35
CA VAL A 171 1.08 -4.85 25.63
C VAL A 171 0.94 -3.67 26.61
N VAL A 172 1.18 -2.43 26.17
CA VAL A 172 1.02 -1.24 27.02
C VAL A 172 -0.41 -1.13 27.55
N THR A 173 -1.40 -1.27 26.66
CA THR A 173 -2.81 -1.14 27.01
C THR A 173 -3.23 -2.22 27.99
N THR A 174 -2.77 -3.45 27.77
CA THR A 174 -3.12 -4.59 28.61
C THR A 174 -2.45 -4.50 29.98
N ILE A 175 -1.19 -4.04 30.08
CA ILE A 175 -0.53 -3.78 31.37
C ILE A 175 -1.35 -2.79 32.21
N ALA A 176 -1.94 -1.76 31.59
CA ALA A 176 -2.75 -0.76 32.29
C ALA A 176 -4.03 -1.33 32.92
N THR A 177 -4.51 -2.51 32.48
CA THR A 177 -5.68 -3.18 33.09
C THR A 177 -5.36 -3.77 34.46
N HIS A 178 -4.08 -4.00 34.77
CA HIS A 178 -3.61 -4.68 35.98
C HIS A 178 -4.21 -6.09 36.19
N ASP A 179 -4.74 -6.71 35.13
CA ASP A 179 -5.31 -8.06 35.16
C ASP A 179 -4.27 -9.09 34.69
N PRO A 180 -3.76 -9.96 35.59
CA PRO A 180 -2.74 -10.96 35.26
C PRO A 180 -3.15 -11.94 34.16
N ASP A 181 -4.43 -12.31 34.08
CA ASP A 181 -4.91 -13.28 33.10
C ASP A 181 -4.94 -12.66 31.70
N LEU A 182 -5.41 -11.41 31.59
CA LEU A 182 -5.40 -10.65 30.33
C LEU A 182 -3.97 -10.36 29.87
N ILE A 183 -3.07 -9.97 30.78
CA ILE A 183 -1.66 -9.74 30.46
C ILE A 183 -1.00 -11.02 29.94
N THR A 184 -1.27 -12.17 30.59
CA THR A 184 -0.75 -13.46 30.15
C THR A 184 -1.20 -13.79 28.72
N GLN A 185 -2.50 -13.66 28.44
CA GLN A 185 -3.05 -13.93 27.10
C GLN A 185 -2.47 -13.01 26.03
N CYS A 186 -2.36 -11.71 26.33
CA CYS A 186 -1.77 -10.72 25.42
C CYS A 186 -0.31 -11.06 25.10
N LEU A 187 0.53 -11.33 26.11
CA LEU A 187 1.94 -11.65 25.88
C LEU A 187 2.14 -12.94 25.09
N HIS A 188 1.29 -13.96 25.27
CA HIS A 188 1.31 -15.16 24.44
C HIS A 188 1.04 -14.83 22.97
N SER A 189 -0.05 -14.09 22.70
CA SER A 189 -0.43 -13.68 21.34
C SER A 189 0.67 -12.86 20.66
N VAL A 190 1.17 -11.83 21.36
CA VAL A 190 2.21 -10.92 20.87
C VAL A 190 3.51 -11.68 20.58
N ALA A 191 3.95 -12.55 21.49
CA ALA A 191 5.18 -13.30 21.31
C ALA A 191 5.11 -14.28 20.14
N ASP A 192 3.99 -14.97 19.93
CA ASP A 192 3.82 -15.90 18.79
C ASP A 192 3.84 -15.16 17.43
N ILE A 193 3.20 -13.99 17.37
CA ILE A 193 3.25 -13.11 16.19
C ILE A 193 4.68 -12.67 15.92
N CYS A 194 5.38 -12.20 16.95
CA CYS A 194 6.74 -11.69 16.81
C CYS A 194 7.76 -12.78 16.49
N ILE A 195 7.59 -14.01 17.02
CA ILE A 195 8.41 -15.19 16.65
C ILE A 195 8.28 -15.48 15.16
N SER A 196 7.05 -15.54 14.65
CA SER A 196 6.79 -15.83 13.23
C SER A 196 7.41 -14.78 12.30
N LEU A 197 7.36 -13.51 12.70
CA LEU A 197 7.99 -12.41 11.95
C LEU A 197 9.52 -12.47 12.06
N ALA A 198 10.07 -12.76 13.24
CA ALA A 198 11.51 -12.88 13.44
C ALA A 198 12.14 -13.98 12.59
N GLU A 199 11.49 -15.14 12.49
CA GLU A 199 11.92 -16.24 11.62
C GLU A 199 11.83 -15.86 10.14
N SER A 200 10.75 -15.18 9.74
CA SER A 200 10.55 -14.73 8.36
C SER A 200 11.56 -13.67 7.87
N PHE A 201 12.13 -12.88 8.78
CA PHE A 201 13.12 -11.85 8.46
C PHE A 201 14.54 -12.23 8.87
N GLU A 202 14.76 -13.45 9.35
CA GLU A 202 16.05 -13.93 9.84
C GLU A 202 16.65 -12.99 10.91
N LEU A 203 15.84 -12.60 11.89
CA LEU A 203 16.22 -11.72 13.01
C LEU A 203 16.37 -12.54 14.31
N PRO A 204 17.53 -13.20 14.54
CA PRO A 204 17.72 -14.16 15.63
C PRO A 204 17.65 -13.54 17.03
N GLY A 205 18.02 -12.26 17.18
CA GLY A 205 17.89 -11.53 18.44
C GLY A 205 16.44 -11.21 18.78
N PHE A 206 15.66 -10.78 17.78
CA PHE A 206 14.22 -10.57 17.96
C PHE A 206 13.49 -11.87 18.28
N LEU A 207 13.88 -12.97 17.65
CA LEU A 207 13.39 -14.31 17.94
C LEU A 207 13.67 -14.71 19.40
N ALA A 208 14.91 -14.50 19.87
CA ALA A 208 15.33 -14.85 21.22
C ALA A 208 14.55 -14.08 22.30
N ILE A 209 14.28 -12.79 22.09
CA ILE A 209 13.46 -11.97 23.01
C ILE A 209 12.10 -12.62 23.20
N ASN A 210 11.40 -12.93 22.11
CA ASN A 210 10.02 -13.41 22.18
C ASN A 210 9.90 -14.84 22.71
N GLN A 211 10.86 -15.72 22.42
CA GLN A 211 10.95 -17.04 23.05
C GLN A 211 11.17 -16.94 24.56
N ALA A 212 11.98 -15.98 25.01
CA ALA A 212 12.24 -15.76 26.42
C ALA A 212 11.02 -15.19 27.17
N ILE A 213 10.21 -14.35 26.53
CA ILE A 213 8.92 -13.89 27.09
C ILE A 213 8.05 -15.11 27.43
N LEU A 214 7.85 -16.02 26.48
CA LEU A 214 7.05 -17.23 26.68
C LEU A 214 7.63 -18.16 27.76
N ALA A 215 8.95 -18.33 27.78
CA ALA A 215 9.63 -19.12 28.81
C ALA A 215 9.48 -18.49 30.21
N ALA A 216 9.59 -17.17 30.33
CA ALA A 216 9.44 -16.46 31.59
C ALA A 216 8.02 -16.59 32.16
N ILE A 217 6.98 -16.46 31.31
CA ILE A 217 5.58 -16.65 31.71
C ILE A 217 5.35 -18.08 32.22
N THR A 218 5.93 -19.07 31.51
CA THR A 218 5.80 -20.48 31.88
C THR A 218 6.48 -20.79 33.22
N ASN A 219 7.65 -20.20 33.49
CA ASN A 219 8.41 -20.45 34.72
C ASN A 219 7.89 -19.66 35.94
N HIS A 220 7.34 -18.46 35.71
CA HIS A 220 6.94 -17.52 36.76
C HIS A 220 5.56 -16.89 36.47
N PRO A 221 4.47 -17.68 36.45
CA PRO A 221 3.13 -17.17 36.17
C PRO A 221 2.65 -16.15 37.22
N ASP A 222 3.19 -16.20 38.43
CA ASP A 222 2.93 -15.24 39.51
C ASP A 222 3.57 -13.86 39.30
N ARG A 223 4.47 -13.72 38.32
CA ARG A 223 5.22 -12.50 38.03
C ARG A 223 4.92 -11.89 36.66
N VAL A 224 3.76 -12.20 36.09
CA VAL A 224 3.41 -11.77 34.73
C VAL A 224 3.48 -10.25 34.54
N SER A 225 3.11 -9.45 35.54
CA SER A 225 3.17 -7.99 35.46
C SER A 225 4.62 -7.47 35.33
N ASP A 226 5.56 -8.08 36.05
CA ASP A 226 6.99 -7.74 35.94
C ASP A 226 7.55 -8.18 34.58
N ILE A 227 7.16 -9.38 34.12
CA ILE A 227 7.56 -9.92 32.82
C ILE A 227 7.04 -9.02 31.70
N ALA A 228 5.81 -8.53 31.79
CA ALA A 228 5.21 -7.64 30.79
C ALA A 228 5.97 -6.32 30.64
N LEU A 229 6.42 -5.73 31.75
CA LEU A 229 7.23 -4.51 31.72
C LEU A 229 8.61 -4.74 31.09
N LEU A 230 9.25 -5.88 31.39
CA LEU A 230 10.53 -6.25 30.78
C LEU A 230 10.38 -6.56 29.29
N ALA A 231 9.34 -7.31 28.92
CA ALA A 231 8.98 -7.61 27.54
C ALA A 231 8.76 -6.32 26.74
N LEU A 232 8.02 -5.35 27.31
CA LEU A 232 7.77 -4.07 26.67
C LEU A 232 9.07 -3.31 26.35
N ILE A 233 10.01 -3.27 27.29
CA ILE A 233 11.31 -2.60 27.11
C ILE A 233 12.11 -3.29 25.99
N ASP A 234 12.22 -4.61 26.03
CA ASP A 234 13.01 -5.37 25.06
C ASP A 234 12.41 -5.29 23.65
N LEU A 235 11.08 -5.32 23.52
CA LEU A 235 10.38 -5.13 22.25
C LEU A 235 10.56 -3.72 21.68
N GLN A 236 10.48 -2.68 22.52
CA GLN A 236 10.70 -1.29 22.10
C GLN A 236 12.14 -1.05 21.65
N GLN A 237 13.12 -1.65 22.34
CA GLN A 237 14.53 -1.54 21.96
C GLN A 237 14.79 -2.27 20.63
N ALA A 238 14.30 -3.49 20.47
CA ALA A 238 14.41 -4.23 19.22
C ALA A 238 13.79 -3.47 18.04
N GLN A 239 12.63 -2.84 18.26
CA GLN A 239 12.00 -1.99 17.25
C GLN A 239 12.86 -0.79 16.87
N SER A 240 13.44 -0.10 17.86
CA SER A 240 14.33 1.03 17.61
C SER A 240 15.57 0.60 16.81
N ASP A 241 16.17 -0.53 17.15
CA ASP A 241 17.39 -1.03 16.49
C ASP A 241 17.11 -1.36 15.02
N VAL A 242 15.97 -2.01 14.73
CA VAL A 242 15.56 -2.30 13.35
C VAL A 242 15.23 -1.00 12.61
N LEU A 243 14.51 -0.05 13.19
CA LEU A 243 14.23 1.22 12.52
C LEU A 243 15.49 2.07 12.28
N ALA A 244 16.54 1.87 13.08
CA ALA A 244 17.86 2.48 12.87
C ALA A 244 18.72 1.78 11.80
N GLY A 245 18.24 0.66 11.23
CA GLY A 245 18.89 -0.04 10.12
C GLY A 245 19.43 -1.44 10.46
N ASP A 246 19.22 -1.98 11.66
CA ASP A 246 19.60 -3.37 11.95
C ASP A 246 18.72 -4.36 11.18
N ARG A 247 19.32 -5.15 10.30
CA ARG A 247 18.66 -6.21 9.52
C ARG A 247 19.23 -7.59 9.81
N THR A 248 20.05 -7.71 10.84
CA THR A 248 20.89 -8.90 11.07
C THR A 248 20.64 -9.57 12.41
N ILE A 249 20.27 -8.81 13.44
CA ILE A 249 20.08 -9.34 14.79
C ILE A 249 18.63 -9.07 15.23
N GLY A 250 18.16 -7.82 15.13
CA GLY A 250 16.81 -7.42 15.53
C GLY A 250 16.66 -7.23 17.03
N GLY A 251 17.69 -6.66 17.68
CA GLY A 251 17.71 -6.37 19.12
C GLY A 251 18.29 -7.48 19.99
N THR A 252 18.38 -7.22 21.30
CA THR A 252 18.99 -8.13 22.29
C THR A 252 18.14 -8.29 23.53
N ILE A 253 18.02 -9.52 24.02
CA ILE A 253 17.33 -9.83 25.27
C ILE A 253 18.01 -9.16 26.49
N SER A 254 17.21 -8.59 27.38
CA SER A 254 17.73 -8.05 28.64
C SER A 254 18.14 -9.15 29.62
N PRO A 255 19.20 -8.93 30.43
CA PRO A 255 19.61 -9.88 31.47
C PRO A 255 18.51 -10.19 32.50
N ALA A 256 17.58 -9.25 32.71
CA ALA A 256 16.47 -9.41 33.63
C ALA A 256 15.42 -10.39 33.09
N LEU A 257 15.06 -10.28 31.80
CA LEU A 257 14.15 -11.20 31.14
C LEU A 257 14.79 -12.59 30.96
N GLU A 258 16.07 -12.62 30.58
CA GLU A 258 16.84 -13.87 30.44
C GLU A 258 16.85 -14.66 31.76
N LYS A 259 17.02 -13.98 32.90
CA LYS A 259 17.00 -14.63 34.22
C LYS A 259 15.64 -15.24 34.57
N LEU A 260 14.54 -14.63 34.15
CA LEU A 260 13.18 -15.16 34.38
C LEU A 260 12.85 -16.31 33.40
N ALA A 261 13.43 -16.29 32.21
CA ALA A 261 13.29 -17.36 31.23
C ALA A 261 14.06 -18.66 31.62
N GLN A 262 15.04 -18.58 32.53
CA GLN A 262 15.78 -19.74 33.02
C GLN A 262 15.05 -20.44 34.18
N SER A 263 14.86 -21.76 34.08
CA SER A 263 14.15 -22.56 35.09
C SER A 263 14.92 -22.63 36.42
N THR A 264 14.29 -22.20 37.52
CA THR A 264 14.81 -22.38 38.88
C THR A 264 14.69 -23.83 39.35
N ALA A 265 15.78 -24.60 39.21
CA ALA A 265 16.04 -25.73 40.10
C ALA A 265 16.90 -25.26 41.29
N LEU A 266 16.27 -25.22 42.48
CA LEU A 266 16.85 -25.18 43.83
C LEU A 266 17.77 -24.00 44.20
N ALA A 267 17.26 -23.11 45.06
CA ALA A 267 17.83 -22.90 46.40
C ALA A 267 16.95 -21.97 47.25
N SER A 268 16.42 -22.54 48.32
CA SER A 268 15.83 -21.87 49.46
C SER A 268 16.86 -21.01 50.21
N ASP A 269 16.34 -20.05 50.99
CA ASP A 269 16.99 -19.31 52.07
C ASP A 269 17.97 -18.18 51.69
N ARG A 270 17.50 -16.93 51.80
CA ARG A 270 17.68 -16.17 53.05
C ARG A 270 16.88 -14.87 53.07
N ILE A 271 16.06 -14.75 54.11
CA ILE A 271 15.43 -13.55 54.66
C ILE A 271 16.50 -12.49 54.97
N LEU A 272 16.24 -11.23 54.64
CA LEU A 272 16.49 -10.08 55.54
C LEU A 272 15.47 -8.98 55.22
N VAL A 273 14.70 -8.64 56.26
CA VAL A 273 13.73 -7.55 56.36
C VAL A 273 14.49 -6.23 56.56
N ASP A 274 14.06 -5.15 55.91
CA ASP A 274 13.98 -3.86 56.60
C ASP A 274 12.84 -2.98 56.05
N THR A 275 12.21 -2.33 57.00
CA THR A 275 10.94 -1.60 56.98
C THR A 275 11.12 -0.11 56.69
N ALA A 276 10.18 0.52 55.98
CA ALA A 276 9.47 1.74 56.43
C ALA A 276 8.64 2.40 55.30
N ALA A 277 7.33 2.48 55.52
CA ALA A 277 6.46 3.61 55.16
C ALA A 277 6.05 4.27 56.50
N PRO A 278 5.39 5.46 56.60
CA PRO A 278 4.58 6.15 55.58
C PRO A 278 4.75 7.70 55.57
N ASP A 279 4.06 8.43 54.67
CA ASP A 279 3.02 9.40 55.10
C ASP A 279 2.16 9.95 53.95
N LEU A 280 0.90 10.20 54.27
CA LEU A 280 -0.20 10.73 53.45
C LEU A 280 -0.58 12.11 53.98
N ASP A 281 -0.68 13.13 53.12
CA ASP A 281 -1.65 14.24 53.27
C ASP A 281 -1.72 15.03 51.94
N ARG A 282 -2.86 15.04 51.21
CA ARG A 282 -4.05 15.93 51.35
C ARG A 282 -3.72 17.39 50.97
N LEU A 283 -4.44 18.14 50.14
CA LEU A 283 -5.80 18.18 49.56
C LEU A 283 -5.72 19.22 48.40
N ALA A 284 -6.33 18.98 47.24
CA ALA A 284 -7.63 19.50 46.77
C ALA A 284 -7.68 20.99 46.35
N GLU A 285 -8.62 21.26 45.42
CA GLU A 285 -9.19 22.56 44.99
C GLU A 285 -8.44 23.28 43.83
N ASN A 286 -9.03 23.69 42.70
CA ASN A 286 -10.42 24.03 42.36
C ASN A 286 -10.74 23.92 40.85
N SER A 287 -12.04 23.88 40.58
CA SER A 287 -12.77 23.82 39.32
C SER A 287 -13.04 25.20 38.67
N GLU A 288 -13.37 25.16 37.36
CA GLU A 288 -14.09 26.16 36.52
C GLU A 288 -13.33 27.46 36.18
N THR A 289 -13.24 27.96 34.93
CA THR A 289 -14.35 28.45 34.08
C THR A 289 -13.83 28.80 32.66
N TRP A 290 -14.73 28.80 31.67
CA TRP A 290 -14.56 29.18 30.26
C TRP A 290 -14.70 30.72 30.06
N ALA A 291 -13.85 31.36 29.24
CA ALA A 291 -14.20 32.47 28.31
C ALA A 291 -12.96 33.19 27.71
N ASP A 292 -13.15 33.63 26.46
CA ASP A 292 -12.46 34.69 25.69
C ASP A 292 -11.21 34.36 24.84
N ILE A 293 -11.46 34.10 23.55
CA ILE A 293 -10.52 34.40 22.45
C ILE A 293 -11.25 35.30 21.43
N PRO A 294 -10.67 36.42 20.95
CA PRO A 294 -11.35 37.35 20.05
C PRO A 294 -11.51 36.79 18.63
N GLN A 295 -12.66 37.07 18.02
CA GLN A 295 -12.96 36.83 16.61
C GLN A 295 -12.09 37.69 15.69
N ALA A 296 -11.50 37.06 14.67
CA ALA A 296 -11.09 37.72 13.44
C ALA A 296 -11.90 37.11 12.28
N ASP A 297 -12.66 37.99 11.65
CA ASP A 297 -13.42 37.82 10.42
C ASP A 297 -12.49 37.44 9.25
N LEU A 298 -12.81 36.33 8.57
CA LEU A 298 -12.36 36.05 7.21
C LEU A 298 -13.46 35.24 6.51
N SER A 299 -14.30 35.99 5.80
CA SER A 299 -15.24 35.49 4.82
C SER A 299 -14.45 34.86 3.65
N ILE A 300 -14.58 33.54 3.47
CA ILE A 300 -14.11 32.82 2.27
C ILE A 300 -15.33 32.12 1.66
N GLU A 301 -15.51 32.37 0.37
CA GLU A 301 -16.55 31.82 -0.50
C GLU A 301 -16.59 30.28 -0.39
N THR A 302 -17.73 29.73 0.02
CA THR A 302 -17.97 28.29 0.08
C THR A 302 -18.03 27.71 -1.33
N GLU A 303 -16.93 27.09 -1.75
CA GLU A 303 -16.92 26.05 -2.77
C GLU A 303 -17.88 24.94 -2.31
N VAL A 304 -18.84 24.56 -3.15
CA VAL A 304 -19.71 23.40 -2.89
C VAL A 304 -18.86 22.14 -3.11
N ILE A 305 -18.13 21.73 -2.09
CA ILE A 305 -17.34 20.49 -2.10
C ILE A 305 -18.34 19.32 -2.14
N ASP A 306 -18.16 18.39 -3.08
CA ASP A 306 -18.90 17.12 -3.10
C ASP A 306 -18.79 16.47 -1.71
N PRO A 307 -19.91 16.13 -1.02
CA PRO A 307 -19.88 15.56 0.32
C PRO A 307 -18.90 14.38 0.49
N ARG A 308 -18.69 13.60 -0.58
CA ARG A 308 -17.78 12.45 -0.59
C ARG A 308 -16.31 12.87 -0.62
N GLU A 309 -15.99 13.95 -1.34
CA GLU A 309 -14.64 14.53 -1.36
C GLU A 309 -14.31 15.21 -0.02
N ALA A 310 -15.31 15.75 0.67
CA ALA A 310 -15.14 16.22 2.05
C ALA A 310 -14.84 15.06 3.01
N GLU A 311 -15.61 13.97 2.93
CA GLU A 311 -15.40 12.77 3.74
C GLU A 311 -14.04 12.10 3.45
N LEU A 312 -13.63 12.01 2.19
CA LEU A 312 -12.32 11.47 1.81
C LEU A 312 -11.17 12.32 2.35
N LYS A 313 -11.30 13.65 2.35
CA LYS A 313 -10.31 14.55 2.97
C LYS A 313 -10.23 14.35 4.48
N GLU A 314 -11.35 14.15 5.16
CA GLU A 314 -11.37 13.84 6.60
C GLU A 314 -10.71 12.49 6.90
N PHE A 315 -10.95 11.48 6.06
CA PHE A 315 -10.26 10.19 6.14
C PHE A 315 -8.75 10.31 5.88
N GLN A 316 -8.32 11.08 4.88
CA GLN A 316 -6.90 11.35 4.63
C GLN A 316 -6.25 12.08 5.82
N ALA A 317 -6.94 13.06 6.40
CA ALA A 317 -6.49 13.72 7.62
C ALA A 317 -6.39 12.73 8.80
N PHE A 318 -7.32 11.78 8.89
CA PHE A 318 -7.27 10.70 9.87
C PHE A 318 -6.04 9.80 9.66
N LEU A 319 -5.71 9.40 8.42
CA LEU A 319 -4.54 8.56 8.11
C LEU A 319 -3.21 9.20 8.53
N ILE A 320 -3.14 10.53 8.54
CA ILE A 320 -1.98 11.30 8.98
C ILE A 320 -2.02 11.60 10.49
N SER A 321 -3.16 11.38 11.15
CA SER A 321 -3.37 11.70 12.55
C SER A 321 -2.90 10.61 13.52
N ASP A 322 -2.59 11.02 14.74
CA ASP A 322 -2.25 10.13 15.86
C ASP A 322 -3.38 9.13 16.22
N ARG A 323 -4.61 9.39 15.74
CA ARG A 323 -5.76 8.48 15.91
C ARG A 323 -5.68 7.26 15.01
N PHE A 324 -5.05 7.40 13.85
CA PHE A 324 -4.72 6.26 13.00
C PHE A 324 -3.40 5.62 13.44
N ARG A 325 -2.37 6.45 13.74
CA ARG A 325 -1.00 6.00 14.05
C ARG A 325 -0.22 7.00 14.91
N LYS A 326 0.36 6.58 16.04
CA LYS A 326 1.03 7.48 17.02
C LYS A 326 2.51 7.85 16.73
N ARG A 327 3.15 7.35 15.66
CA ARG A 327 4.56 7.69 15.30
C ARG A 327 4.83 7.50 13.80
N ASN A 328 5.62 8.44 13.25
CA ASN A 328 5.99 8.65 11.83
C ASN A 328 4.85 9.03 10.87
N GLN A 329 5.13 9.99 9.98
CA GLN A 329 4.19 10.44 8.96
C GLN A 329 3.87 9.29 8.01
N PHE A 330 2.58 8.98 7.87
CA PHE A 330 2.09 8.04 6.87
C PHE A 330 2.62 8.45 5.49
N SER A 331 3.35 7.57 4.80
CA SER A 331 4.08 7.97 3.58
C SER A 331 3.13 8.49 2.50
N THR A 332 3.60 9.46 1.70
CA THR A 332 2.85 9.98 0.56
C THR A 332 2.44 8.88 -0.43
N ASP A 333 3.27 7.86 -0.58
CA ASP A 333 2.98 6.71 -1.46
C ASP A 333 1.82 5.86 -0.94
N ASN A 334 1.75 5.64 0.38
CA ASN A 334 0.64 4.92 1.00
C ASN A 334 -0.64 5.76 1.03
N GLN A 335 -0.53 7.08 1.20
CA GLN A 335 -1.65 8.01 1.05
C GLN A 335 -2.24 7.93 -0.35
N HIS A 336 -1.38 7.99 -1.38
CA HIS A 336 -1.80 7.86 -2.77
C HIS A 336 -2.45 6.51 -3.05
N LEU A 337 -1.85 5.41 -2.58
CA LEU A 337 -2.42 4.07 -2.73
C LEU A 337 -3.81 3.95 -2.09
N PHE A 338 -3.99 4.49 -0.87
CA PHE A 338 -5.26 4.43 -0.16
C PHE A 338 -6.33 5.27 -0.86
N ASP A 339 -6.00 6.49 -1.29
CA ASP A 339 -6.89 7.35 -2.08
C ASP A 339 -7.34 6.64 -3.36
N ARG A 340 -6.39 6.08 -4.11
CA ARG A 340 -6.67 5.38 -5.38
C ARG A 340 -7.54 4.14 -5.18
N ILE A 341 -7.33 3.37 -4.12
CA ILE A 341 -8.15 2.19 -3.82
C ILE A 341 -9.56 2.60 -3.38
N VAL A 342 -9.72 3.63 -2.55
CA VAL A 342 -11.05 4.12 -2.17
C VAL A 342 -11.83 4.56 -3.41
N ARG A 343 -11.19 5.33 -4.29
CA ARG A 343 -11.80 5.79 -5.56
C ARG A 343 -12.17 4.62 -6.47
N LEU A 344 -11.28 3.64 -6.61
CA LEU A 344 -11.55 2.41 -7.35
C LEU A 344 -12.79 1.68 -6.82
N CYS A 345 -12.90 1.55 -5.49
CA CYS A 345 -14.05 0.90 -4.87
C CYS A 345 -15.35 1.68 -5.15
N TRP A 346 -15.33 3.01 -5.00
CA TRP A 346 -16.50 3.85 -5.33
C TRP A 346 -16.92 3.74 -6.79
N ASP A 347 -15.96 3.75 -7.72
CA ASP A 347 -16.25 3.55 -9.14
C ASP A 347 -16.87 2.16 -9.39
N TRP A 348 -16.35 1.12 -8.75
CA TRP A 348 -16.93 -0.22 -8.82
C TRP A 348 -18.37 -0.25 -8.27
N PHE A 349 -18.63 0.31 -7.08
CA PHE A 349 -19.97 0.37 -6.48
C PHE A 349 -20.95 1.16 -7.35
N ARG A 350 -20.50 2.25 -7.98
CA ARG A 350 -21.30 3.06 -8.90
C ARG A 350 -21.70 2.28 -10.14
N HIS A 351 -20.80 1.46 -10.68
CA HIS A 351 -21.01 0.83 -11.99
C HIS A 351 -21.56 -0.59 -11.94
N GLU A 352 -21.15 -1.40 -10.97
CA GLU A 352 -21.59 -2.79 -10.84
C GLU A 352 -22.83 -2.94 -9.95
N ILE A 353 -22.97 -2.07 -8.93
CA ILE A 353 -24.08 -2.13 -7.98
C ILE A 353 -25.07 -0.97 -8.18
N GLN A 354 -24.76 -0.03 -9.09
CA GLN A 354 -25.59 1.15 -9.36
C GLN A 354 -25.94 1.94 -8.09
N ALA A 355 -25.02 1.98 -7.13
CA ALA A 355 -25.21 2.68 -5.87
C ALA A 355 -25.57 4.15 -6.11
N LEU A 356 -26.56 4.65 -5.38
CA LEU A 356 -26.99 6.04 -5.53
C LEU A 356 -25.84 6.99 -5.16
N PRO A 357 -25.75 8.17 -5.77
CA PRO A 357 -24.81 9.22 -5.40
C PRO A 357 -24.74 9.52 -3.88
N ALA A 358 -25.85 9.35 -3.16
CA ALA A 358 -25.91 9.56 -1.71
C ALA A 358 -25.35 8.40 -0.87
N GLN A 359 -25.14 7.22 -1.47
CA GLN A 359 -24.66 6.00 -0.82
C GLN A 359 -23.17 5.74 -1.06
N LEU A 360 -22.54 6.45 -2.00
CA LEU A 360 -21.12 6.34 -2.31
C LEU A 360 -20.29 7.12 -1.28
N ASN A 361 -20.32 6.69 -0.02
CA ASN A 361 -19.54 7.23 1.10
C ASN A 361 -18.56 6.17 1.61
N LEU A 362 -17.79 6.45 2.66
CA LEU A 362 -16.84 5.45 3.20
C LEU A 362 -17.54 4.27 3.88
N GLU A 363 -18.77 4.44 4.38
CA GLU A 363 -19.55 3.38 5.03
C GLU A 363 -19.78 2.18 4.10
N ILE A 364 -20.02 2.43 2.80
CA ILE A 364 -20.27 1.37 1.81
C ILE A 364 -19.11 0.36 1.68
N LEU A 365 -17.90 0.71 2.14
CA LEU A 365 -16.77 -0.21 2.11
C LEU A 365 -16.82 -1.25 3.25
N VAL A 366 -17.57 -0.96 4.32
CA VAL A 366 -17.53 -1.71 5.58
C VAL A 366 -18.89 -2.27 5.97
N MET A 367 -19.98 -1.60 5.56
CA MET A 367 -21.33 -1.96 5.96
C MET A 367 -22.35 -1.74 4.85
N THR A 368 -23.44 -2.50 4.93
CA THR A 368 -24.60 -2.42 4.04
C THR A 368 -25.85 -2.25 4.90
N GLU A 369 -26.72 -1.29 4.54
CA GLU A 369 -27.91 -0.92 5.33
C GLU A 369 -27.60 -0.59 6.80
N GLY A 370 -26.38 -0.11 7.07
CA GLY A 370 -25.89 0.21 8.40
C GLY A 370 -25.49 -1.01 9.24
N LEU A 371 -25.49 -2.23 8.70
CA LEU A 371 -25.07 -3.45 9.38
C LEU A 371 -23.64 -3.85 8.99
N THR A 372 -22.82 -4.16 9.99
CA THR A 372 -21.47 -4.69 9.79
C THR A 372 -21.53 -6.20 9.57
N ASP A 373 -21.01 -6.66 8.43
CA ASP A 373 -20.96 -8.07 8.08
C ASP A 373 -19.62 -8.37 7.38
N LEU A 374 -18.87 -9.33 7.90
CA LEU A 374 -17.63 -9.76 7.25
C LEU A 374 -17.93 -10.44 5.92
N ASP A 375 -19.02 -11.20 5.82
CA ASP A 375 -19.38 -11.90 4.59
C ASP A 375 -19.69 -10.88 3.49
N TYR A 376 -20.31 -9.74 3.85
CA TYR A 376 -20.46 -8.59 2.95
C TYR A 376 -19.10 -8.12 2.40
N ILE A 377 -18.13 -7.85 3.29
CA ILE A 377 -16.80 -7.37 2.91
C ILE A 377 -16.09 -8.39 2.00
N HIS A 378 -16.06 -9.65 2.41
CA HIS A 378 -15.45 -10.74 1.62
C HIS A 378 -16.11 -10.87 0.24
N HIS A 379 -17.44 -10.74 0.19
CA HIS A 379 -18.21 -10.92 -1.04
C HIS A 379 -17.91 -9.83 -2.06
N TRP A 380 -18.02 -8.55 -1.69
CA TRP A 380 -17.81 -7.46 -2.65
C TRP A 380 -16.33 -7.34 -3.07
N ILE A 381 -15.38 -7.59 -2.16
CA ILE A 381 -13.94 -7.64 -2.50
C ILE A 381 -13.71 -8.76 -3.53
N GLY A 382 -14.31 -9.93 -3.33
CA GLY A 382 -14.22 -11.05 -4.27
C GLY A 382 -14.77 -10.69 -5.65
N LEU A 383 -15.91 -9.99 -5.73
CA LEU A 383 -16.49 -9.53 -6.98
C LEU A 383 -15.64 -8.45 -7.67
N LEU A 384 -15.12 -7.48 -6.92
CA LEU A 384 -14.21 -6.46 -7.42
C LEU A 384 -12.94 -7.11 -7.99
N LEU A 385 -12.30 -8.00 -7.24
CA LEU A 385 -11.10 -8.70 -7.71
C LEU A 385 -11.36 -9.56 -8.93
N LYS A 386 -12.54 -10.17 -9.04
CA LYS A 386 -12.94 -10.92 -10.25
C LYS A 386 -13.12 -10.01 -11.47
N ALA A 387 -13.61 -8.78 -11.27
CA ALA A 387 -13.70 -7.78 -12.32
C ALA A 387 -12.32 -7.25 -12.75
N LEU A 388 -11.37 -7.17 -11.81
CA LEU A 388 -10.01 -6.67 -12.03
C LEU A 388 -9.02 -7.71 -12.56
N SER A 389 -9.26 -9.00 -12.32
CA SER A 389 -8.28 -10.05 -12.58
C SER A 389 -8.66 -10.87 -13.82
N PRO A 390 -8.08 -10.59 -15.01
CA PRO A 390 -8.25 -11.45 -16.18
C PRO A 390 -7.70 -12.85 -15.90
N SER A 391 -8.15 -13.85 -16.67
CA SER A 391 -7.75 -15.26 -16.49
C SER A 391 -6.26 -15.57 -16.72
N SER A 392 -5.46 -14.56 -17.07
CA SER A 392 -4.00 -14.61 -17.21
C SER A 392 -3.24 -14.19 -15.95
N ASP A 393 -3.92 -13.67 -14.93
CA ASP A 393 -3.28 -13.18 -13.71
C ASP A 393 -2.77 -14.32 -12.84
N ARG A 394 -1.61 -14.10 -12.21
CA ARG A 394 -1.05 -15.03 -11.23
C ARG A 394 -1.86 -14.96 -9.93
N ASP A 395 -2.04 -16.10 -9.27
CA ASP A 395 -2.68 -16.18 -7.95
C ASP A 395 -2.01 -15.27 -6.91
N SER A 396 -0.69 -15.08 -7.00
CA SER A 396 0.06 -14.16 -6.15
C SER A 396 -0.35 -12.70 -6.34
N LEU A 397 -0.68 -12.28 -7.56
CA LEU A 397 -1.16 -10.92 -7.86
C LEU A 397 -2.58 -10.73 -7.35
N TYR A 398 -3.44 -11.74 -7.52
CA TYR A 398 -4.80 -11.73 -6.96
C TYR A 398 -4.77 -11.54 -5.44
N LEU A 399 -3.98 -12.36 -4.74
CA LEU A 399 -3.84 -12.30 -3.28
C LEU A 399 -3.18 -11.00 -2.81
N TYR A 400 -2.21 -10.46 -3.55
CA TYR A 400 -1.60 -9.17 -3.25
C TYR A 400 -2.62 -8.01 -3.34
N ARG A 401 -3.41 -7.96 -4.41
CA ARG A 401 -4.50 -6.98 -4.55
C ARG A 401 -5.52 -7.10 -3.43
N GLN A 402 -5.89 -8.34 -3.10
CA GLN A 402 -6.80 -8.63 -2.00
C GLN A 402 -6.26 -8.07 -0.68
N CYS A 403 -4.98 -8.28 -0.37
CA CYS A 403 -4.33 -7.70 0.82
C CYS A 403 -4.41 -6.17 0.83
N CYS A 404 -4.09 -5.50 -0.28
CA CYS A 404 -4.15 -4.03 -0.38
C CYS A 404 -5.57 -3.50 -0.12
N ILE A 405 -6.58 -4.14 -0.71
CA ILE A 405 -7.98 -3.72 -0.54
C ILE A 405 -8.43 -3.95 0.91
N TYR A 406 -8.12 -5.10 1.52
CA TYR A 406 -8.44 -5.35 2.93
C TYR A 406 -7.76 -4.34 3.88
N GLN A 407 -6.53 -3.92 3.60
CA GLN A 407 -5.85 -2.90 4.40
C GLN A 407 -6.59 -1.56 4.37
N VAL A 408 -7.07 -1.15 3.20
CA VAL A 408 -7.86 0.08 3.05
C VAL A 408 -9.20 -0.04 3.76
N VAL A 409 -9.91 -1.16 3.58
CA VAL A 409 -11.20 -1.42 4.26
C VAL A 409 -11.04 -1.44 5.77
N PHE A 410 -9.98 -2.05 6.29
CA PHE A 410 -9.67 -2.04 7.71
C PHE A 410 -9.39 -0.62 8.23
N ALA A 411 -8.63 0.19 7.50
CA ALA A 411 -8.38 1.57 7.87
C ALA A 411 -9.65 2.43 7.86
N VAL A 412 -10.54 2.21 6.89
CA VAL A 412 -11.86 2.86 6.82
C VAL A 412 -12.74 2.42 7.98
N ALA A 413 -12.77 1.12 8.33
CA ALA A 413 -13.51 0.62 9.48
C ALA A 413 -13.01 1.26 10.79
N LYS A 414 -11.70 1.44 10.95
CA LYS A 414 -11.10 2.13 12.11
C LYS A 414 -11.46 3.62 12.14
N TYR A 415 -11.48 4.29 10.99
CA TYR A 415 -11.92 5.68 10.87
C TYR A 415 -13.37 5.82 11.32
N LEU A 416 -14.27 5.02 10.76
CA LEU A 416 -15.70 5.05 11.05
C LEU A 416 -16.01 4.66 12.50
N ALA A 417 -15.25 3.74 13.10
CA ALA A 417 -15.39 3.41 14.52
C ALA A 417 -15.09 4.61 15.45
N GLY A 418 -14.29 5.58 14.97
CA GLY A 418 -13.98 6.82 15.67
C GLY A 418 -14.96 7.98 15.39
N THR A 419 -15.95 7.79 14.51
CA THR A 419 -16.97 8.78 14.16
C THR A 419 -18.36 8.30 14.57
N GLU A 420 -19.25 9.23 14.95
CA GLU A 420 -20.66 8.88 15.19
C GLU A 420 -21.48 8.95 13.90
N PRO A 421 -22.51 8.09 13.71
CA PRO A 421 -23.06 7.10 14.64
C PRO A 421 -22.81 5.65 14.16
N HIS A 422 -21.63 5.07 14.42
CA HIS A 422 -21.31 3.68 14.06
C HIS A 422 -21.12 2.72 15.26
N PRO A 423 -22.14 2.52 16.12
CA PRO A 423 -22.02 1.65 17.30
C PRO A 423 -21.79 0.16 16.97
N GLN A 424 -21.93 -0.21 15.69
CA GLN A 424 -21.82 -1.58 15.20
C GLN A 424 -20.39 -1.97 14.83
N LEU A 425 -19.51 -0.98 14.64
CA LEU A 425 -18.07 -1.21 14.43
C LEU A 425 -17.40 -1.50 15.77
N THR A 426 -17.77 -2.62 16.38
CA THR A 426 -17.25 -3.00 17.69
C THR A 426 -15.78 -3.41 17.61
N PRO A 427 -15.04 -3.35 18.72
CA PRO A 427 -13.68 -3.89 18.78
C PRO A 427 -13.59 -5.35 18.31
N GLU A 428 -14.63 -6.15 18.58
CA GLU A 428 -14.72 -7.54 18.10
C GLU A 428 -14.79 -7.59 16.57
N PHE A 429 -15.66 -6.81 15.93
CA PHE A 429 -15.74 -6.76 14.46
C PHE A 429 -14.41 -6.32 13.83
N LEU A 430 -13.76 -5.29 14.38
CA LEU A 430 -12.43 -4.86 13.90
C LEU A 430 -11.37 -5.96 14.06
N THR A 431 -11.48 -6.76 15.13
CA THR A 431 -10.59 -7.90 15.38
C THR A 431 -10.82 -9.01 14.36
N GLU A 432 -12.08 -9.34 14.06
CA GLU A 432 -12.40 -10.35 13.06
C GLU A 432 -11.99 -9.92 11.64
N LEU A 433 -12.20 -8.64 11.28
CA LEU A 433 -11.74 -8.06 10.01
C LEU A 433 -10.21 -8.12 9.89
N ARG A 434 -9.49 -7.84 10.99
CA ARG A 434 -8.02 -7.96 11.07
C ARG A 434 -7.57 -9.41 10.87
N LEU A 435 -8.27 -10.38 11.46
CA LEU A 435 -7.96 -11.80 11.33
C LEU A 435 -8.17 -12.29 9.88
N GLY A 436 -9.20 -11.78 9.19
CA GLY A 436 -9.42 -12.04 7.75
C GLY A 436 -8.29 -11.49 6.88
N LEU A 437 -7.83 -10.26 7.14
CA LEU A 437 -6.66 -9.68 6.47
C LEU A 437 -5.40 -10.53 6.73
N GLN A 438 -5.15 -10.93 7.98
CA GLN A 438 -3.99 -11.74 8.35
C GLN A 438 -3.99 -13.11 7.65
N THR A 439 -5.15 -13.75 7.53
CA THR A 439 -5.32 -15.01 6.80
C THR A 439 -4.97 -14.85 5.31
N THR A 440 -5.41 -13.74 4.70
CA THR A 440 -5.11 -13.43 3.30
C THR A 440 -3.62 -13.19 3.09
N VAL A 441 -2.97 -12.43 3.98
CA VAL A 441 -1.52 -12.18 3.95
C VAL A 441 -0.72 -13.46 4.11
N ASN A 442 -1.13 -14.34 5.02
CA ASN A 442 -0.47 -15.63 5.22
C ASN A 442 -0.57 -16.52 3.98
N THR A 443 -1.74 -16.51 3.32
CA THR A 443 -1.95 -17.25 2.06
C THR A 443 -1.08 -16.69 0.93
N TYR A 444 -1.00 -15.35 0.79
CA TYR A 444 -0.13 -14.69 -0.17
C TYR A 444 1.34 -15.10 0.00
N LYS A 445 1.83 -15.17 1.24
CA LYS A 445 3.23 -15.50 1.57
C LYS A 445 3.63 -16.93 1.21
N GLN A 446 2.68 -17.85 1.03
CA GLN A 446 2.94 -19.22 0.58
C GLN A 446 3.23 -19.30 -0.92
N GLY A 447 2.89 -18.25 -1.68
CA GLY A 447 3.13 -18.14 -3.11
C GLY A 447 4.42 -17.39 -3.46
N SER A 448 4.77 -17.39 -4.76
CA SER A 448 5.87 -16.55 -5.25
C SER A 448 5.48 -15.06 -5.15
N PRO A 449 6.37 -14.18 -4.67
CA PRO A 449 6.04 -12.77 -4.48
C PRO A 449 5.64 -12.10 -5.81
N VAL A 450 4.82 -11.06 -5.70
CA VAL A 450 4.56 -10.17 -6.83
C VAL A 450 5.82 -9.40 -7.21
N THR A 451 6.04 -9.27 -8.52
CA THR A 451 7.08 -8.47 -9.14
C THR A 451 6.88 -6.99 -8.81
N ALA A 452 7.93 -6.17 -8.93
CA ALA A 452 7.81 -4.71 -8.81
C ALA A 452 6.82 -4.10 -9.83
N ASN A 453 6.64 -4.78 -10.96
CA ASN A 453 5.64 -4.48 -11.97
C ASN A 453 4.21 -4.65 -11.40
N GLU A 454 3.94 -5.81 -10.81
CA GLU A 454 2.66 -6.19 -10.22
C GLU A 454 2.28 -5.38 -8.97
N ARG A 455 3.23 -4.78 -8.25
CA ARG A 455 2.95 -3.94 -7.07
C ARG A 455 2.26 -2.62 -7.40
N GLY A 456 2.60 -1.99 -8.52
CA GLY A 456 1.96 -0.77 -9.02
C GLY A 456 0.68 -1.04 -9.80
N TRP A 457 -0.09 -2.07 -9.45
CA TRP A 457 -1.28 -2.49 -10.19
C TRP A 457 -2.36 -1.41 -10.23
N ILE A 458 -2.52 -0.64 -9.15
CA ILE A 458 -3.60 0.35 -9.00
C ILE A 458 -3.50 1.51 -10.01
N ASP A 459 -2.27 1.84 -10.43
CA ASP A 459 -2.00 2.88 -11.42
C ASP A 459 -2.17 2.38 -12.86
N ARG A 460 -2.41 1.07 -13.00
CA ARG A 460 -2.48 0.36 -14.28
C ARG A 460 -3.84 -0.30 -14.52
N ILE A 461 -4.77 -0.15 -13.57
CA ILE A 461 -6.13 -0.62 -13.78
C ILE A 461 -6.75 0.22 -14.88
N ILE A 462 -7.02 -0.42 -16.01
CA ILE A 462 -7.95 0.07 -17.00
C ILE A 462 -9.33 -0.38 -16.51
N LEU A 463 -10.13 0.56 -16.00
CA LEU A 463 -11.49 0.25 -15.56
C LEU A 463 -12.28 -0.36 -16.74
N PRO A 464 -13.11 -1.39 -16.50
CA PRO A 464 -13.92 -2.00 -17.54
C PRO A 464 -14.72 -0.96 -18.34
N HIS A 465 -14.84 -1.16 -19.65
CA HIS A 465 -15.49 -0.20 -20.55
C HIS A 465 -16.93 0.16 -20.23
N HIS A 466 -17.66 -0.76 -19.61
CA HIS A 466 -19.00 -0.49 -19.14
C HIS A 466 -19.04 0.42 -17.91
N TRP A 467 -17.91 0.60 -17.21
CA TRP A 467 -17.76 1.63 -16.17
C TRP A 467 -17.49 3.02 -16.75
N LEU A 468 -17.01 3.13 -18.00
CA LEU A 468 -16.76 4.43 -18.65
C LEU A 468 -17.99 5.02 -19.37
N LYS A 469 -19.11 4.29 -19.44
CA LYS A 469 -20.36 4.80 -20.02
C LYS A 469 -21.05 5.74 -19.03
N ASN A 470 -20.84 7.04 -19.20
CA ASN A 470 -21.82 8.04 -18.79
C ASN A 470 -23.11 7.81 -19.59
N SER A 471 -24.13 7.28 -18.94
CA SER A 471 -25.53 7.46 -19.36
C SER A 471 -26.28 7.98 -18.15
N GLU A 472 -26.97 9.10 -18.34
CA GLU A 472 -27.83 9.75 -17.35
C GLU A 472 -28.66 8.73 -16.55
N PRO A 473 -29.00 9.02 -15.28
CA PRO A 473 -29.87 8.17 -14.50
C PRO A 473 -31.20 8.02 -15.24
N ASN A 474 -31.50 6.82 -15.74
CA ASN A 474 -32.81 6.52 -16.27
C ASN A 474 -33.77 6.50 -15.06
N PRO A 475 -34.74 7.42 -14.92
CA PRO A 475 -35.52 7.58 -13.69
C PRO A 475 -36.60 6.50 -13.48
N SER A 476 -36.43 5.33 -14.08
CA SER A 476 -37.47 4.31 -14.13
C SER A 476 -36.87 2.92 -14.03
N GLU A 477 -36.30 2.63 -12.87
CA GLU A 477 -36.26 1.30 -12.27
C GLU A 477 -35.76 1.50 -10.83
N ASP A 478 -36.70 1.69 -9.90
CA ASP A 478 -36.45 1.51 -8.46
C ASP A 478 -36.09 0.04 -8.24
N LEU A 479 -34.85 -0.34 -8.56
CA LEU A 479 -34.26 -1.59 -8.08
C LEU A 479 -33.81 -1.32 -6.65
N LEU A 480 -34.73 -1.53 -5.72
CA LEU A 480 -34.44 -1.52 -4.30
C LEU A 480 -33.32 -2.56 -4.04
N LEU A 481 -32.29 -2.16 -3.29
CA LEU A 481 -31.20 -3.01 -2.80
C LEU A 481 -31.70 -4.33 -2.17
N THR A 482 -32.95 -4.38 -1.71
CA THR A 482 -33.60 -5.58 -1.18
C THR A 482 -33.86 -6.69 -2.21
N GLU A 483 -33.94 -6.39 -3.52
CA GLU A 483 -34.18 -7.41 -4.56
C GLU A 483 -32.91 -8.15 -5.02
N ILE A 484 -31.73 -7.51 -4.92
CA ILE A 484 -30.44 -8.18 -5.18
C ILE A 484 -30.00 -9.01 -3.95
N TRP A 485 -30.46 -8.66 -2.74
CA TRP A 485 -29.97 -9.18 -1.46
C TRP A 485 -31.02 -10.02 -0.69
N GLY A 486 -32.10 -10.47 -1.35
CA GLY A 486 -33.19 -11.23 -0.73
C GLY A 486 -33.00 -12.75 -0.68
N GLN A 487 -32.87 -13.28 0.56
CA GLN A 487 -33.01 -14.69 1.01
C GLN A 487 -32.12 -15.76 0.37
N LEU A 488 -30.93 -15.99 0.94
CA LEU A 488 -30.30 -17.31 0.89
C LEU A 488 -29.96 -17.82 2.29
N ASP A 489 -30.81 -18.74 2.73
CA ASP A 489 -30.62 -19.66 3.85
C ASP A 489 -29.44 -20.58 3.52
N PHE A 490 -28.23 -20.24 3.99
CA PHE A 490 -27.09 -21.14 3.90
C PHE A 490 -27.08 -22.05 5.12
N GLY A 491 -27.77 -23.17 4.93
CA GLY A 491 -28.08 -24.16 5.94
C GLY A 491 -26.89 -24.51 6.84
N LYS A 492 -27.18 -24.44 8.15
CA LYS A 492 -26.60 -25.36 9.12
C LYS A 492 -26.71 -26.77 8.56
N ASN A 493 -25.59 -27.45 8.38
CA ASN A 493 -25.55 -28.89 8.51
C ASN A 493 -24.22 -29.32 9.14
N HIS A 494 -24.37 -29.57 10.45
CA HIS A 494 -23.56 -30.32 11.41
C HIS A 494 -22.27 -29.71 11.96
#